data_AF-A0A1G0LRQ6-F1
#
_entry.id   AF-A0A1G0LRQ6-F1
#
_cell.length_a   1.000
_cell.length_b   1.000
_cell.length_c   1.000
_cell.angle_alpha   90.00
_cell.angle_beta   90.00
_cell.angle_gamma   90.00
#
_symmetry.space_group_name_H-M   'P 1'
#
loop_
_entity.id
_entity.type
_entity.pdbx_description
1 polymer ?
#
loop_
_entity_poly.entity_id
_entity_poly.type
_entity_poly.pdbx_seq_one_letter_code
_entity_poly.pdbx_strand_id
1 'polypeptide(L)' 'MFLAALGSMGQAQNPPAAPGTPTNPPLELGVQAPDFAMAGATRYGTLRAPVRLSDYRGKTVVLAFFARARTRG' A
#
# COMPACT_ATOMS: atom_id res chain seq x y z
N MET A 1 -45.68 46.63 -5.56
CA MET A 1 -44.33 47.04 -5.95
C MET A 1 -43.40 46.80 -4.75
N PHE A 2 -42.68 45.68 -4.72
CA PHE A 2 -41.36 45.50 -4.10
C PHE A 2 -40.87 44.09 -4.51
N LEU A 3 -39.87 44.04 -5.40
CA LEU A 3 -39.15 42.82 -5.75
C LEU A 3 -37.99 42.64 -4.76
N ALA A 4 -37.90 41.48 -4.11
CA ALA A 4 -36.69 41.02 -3.43
C ALA A 4 -36.14 39.81 -4.20
N ALA A 5 -35.18 40.05 -5.08
CA ALA A 5 -34.43 38.99 -5.75
C ALA A 5 -33.31 38.52 -4.81
N LEU A 6 -33.58 37.49 -4.01
CA LEU A 6 -32.56 36.79 -3.25
C LEU A 6 -31.90 35.73 -4.14
N GLY A 7 -30.64 36.00 -4.47
CA GLY A 7 -29.50 35.09 -4.27
C GLY A 7 -29.52 33.72 -4.92
N SER A 8 -28.56 33.50 -5.81
CA SER A 8 -27.83 32.22 -5.85
C SER A 8 -26.50 32.43 -6.59
N MET A 9 -25.48 32.88 -5.86
CA MET A 9 -24.09 32.68 -6.25
C MET A 9 -23.85 31.17 -6.23
N GLY A 10 -23.63 30.59 -7.42
CA GLY A 10 -23.29 29.19 -7.57
C GLY A 10 -22.02 28.87 -6.78
N GLN A 11 -22.17 28.07 -5.73
CA GLN A 11 -21.05 27.44 -5.04
C GLN A 11 -20.43 26.44 -6.04
N ALA A 12 -19.28 26.81 -6.62
CA ALA A 12 -18.44 25.87 -7.35
C ALA A 12 -18.04 24.76 -6.37
N GLN A 13 -18.63 23.57 -6.54
CA GLN A 13 -18.30 22.41 -5.73
C GLN A 13 -16.88 21.98 -6.10
N ASN A 14 -15.93 22.27 -5.21
CA ASN A 14 -14.57 21.75 -5.32
C ASN A 14 -14.65 20.21 -5.26
N PRO A 15 -14.08 19.47 -6.23
CA PRO A 15 -14.14 18.02 -6.20
C PRO A 15 -13.50 17.49 -4.90
N PRO A 16 -14.07 16.43 -4.31
CA PRO A 16 -13.55 15.87 -3.07
C PRO A 16 -12.09 15.44 -3.25
N ALA A 17 -11.23 15.90 -2.35
CA ALA A 17 -9.82 15.54 -2.33
C ALA A 17 -9.70 14.01 -2.20
N ALA A 18 -8.92 13.39 -3.08
CA ALA A 18 -8.62 11.97 -3.00
C ALA A 18 -7.91 11.66 -1.66
N PRO A 19 -8.20 10.52 -1.02
CA PRO A 19 -7.50 10.12 0.20
C PRO A 19 -5.99 10.06 -0.07
N GLY A 20 -5.20 10.79 0.73
CA GLY A 20 -3.74 10.76 0.62
C GLY A 20 -3.19 9.35 0.90
N THR A 21 -2.21 8.93 0.11
CA THR A 21 -1.49 7.67 0.35
C THR A 21 -0.79 7.74 1.70
N PRO A 22 -0.90 6.72 2.57
CA PRO A 22 -0.14 6.71 3.81
C PRO A 22 1.36 6.76 3.48
N THR A 23 2.03 7.83 3.90
CA THR A 23 3.50 7.93 3.85
C THR A 23 4.06 7.03 4.94
N ASN A 24 4.44 5.81 4.57
CA ASN A 24 5.32 5.01 5.42
C ASN A 24 6.74 5.55 5.28
N PRO A 25 7.49 5.72 6.39
CA PRO A 25 8.87 6.16 6.33
C PRO A 25 9.71 5.18 5.48
N PRO A 26 10.67 5.69 4.68
CA PRO A 26 11.59 4.85 3.93
C PRO A 26 12.39 3.89 4.83
N LEU A 27 12.79 2.74 4.29
CA LEU A 27 13.70 1.83 4.99
C LEU A 27 15.09 2.47 5.08
N GLU A 28 15.67 2.46 6.29
CA GLU A 28 16.99 3.01 6.57
C GLU A 28 18.08 1.93 6.58
N LEU A 29 19.29 2.27 6.13
CA LEU A 29 20.44 1.37 6.15
C LEU A 29 20.99 1.22 7.57
N GLY A 30 21.38 0.00 7.95
CA GLY A 30 21.96 -0.31 9.26
C GLY A 30 20.93 -0.46 10.40
N VAL A 31 19.67 -0.09 10.16
CA VAL A 31 18.56 -0.36 11.08
C VAL A 31 18.07 -1.80 10.90
N GLN A 32 17.58 -2.40 11.98
CA GLN A 32 16.98 -3.72 11.92
C GLN A 32 15.78 -3.72 10.96
N ALA A 33 15.82 -4.61 9.96
CA ALA A 33 14.72 -4.78 9.03
C ALA A 33 13.43 -5.18 9.79
N PRO A 34 12.29 -4.50 9.52
CA PRO A 34 11.00 -4.85 10.11
C PRO A 34 10.58 -6.28 9.78
N ASP A 35 10.01 -7.00 10.76
CA ASP A 35 9.44 -8.33 10.49
C ASP A 35 8.14 -8.20 9.68
N PHE A 36 7.96 -9.08 8.72
CA PHE A 36 6.74 -9.16 7.91
C PHE A 36 6.45 -10.63 7.58
N ALA A 37 5.19 -10.90 7.24
CA ALA A 37 4.73 -12.21 6.83
C ALA A 37 4.02 -12.13 5.48
N MET A 38 4.27 -13.09 4.59
CA MET A 38 3.65 -13.15 3.26
C MET A 38 3.14 -14.56 2.98
N ALA A 39 2.09 -14.66 2.17
CA ALA A 39 1.71 -15.96 1.60
C ALA A 39 2.84 -16.45 0.68
N GLY A 40 3.40 -17.62 1.00
CA GLY A 40 4.34 -18.29 0.12
C GLY A 40 3.61 -19.03 -1.00
N ALA A 41 4.25 -19.15 -2.16
CA ALA A 41 3.79 -20.01 -3.24
C ALA A 41 4.94 -20.84 -3.81
N THR A 42 4.66 -22.08 -4.16
CA THR A 42 5.55 -22.96 -4.93
C THR A 42 4.86 -23.41 -6.22
N ARG A 43 5.55 -24.23 -7.02
CA ARG A 43 4.96 -24.91 -8.19
C ARG A 43 3.74 -25.80 -7.84
N TYR A 44 3.54 -26.14 -6.58
CA TYR A 44 2.44 -26.99 -6.11
C TYR A 44 1.28 -26.20 -5.51
N GLY A 45 1.33 -24.86 -5.56
CA GLY A 45 0.32 -23.97 -4.98
C GLY A 45 0.83 -23.17 -3.79
N THR A 46 -0.10 -22.58 -3.05
CA THR A 46 0.19 -21.75 -1.88
C THR A 46 0.63 -22.61 -0.69
N LEU A 47 1.58 -22.10 0.10
CA LEU A 47 1.96 -22.75 1.36
C LEU A 47 0.85 -22.57 2.39
N ARG A 48 0.66 -23.58 3.26
CA ARG A 48 -0.24 -23.49 4.42
C ARG A 48 0.27 -22.48 5.45
N ALA A 49 1.59 -22.50 5.70
CA ALA A 49 2.23 -21.56 6.60
C ALA A 49 2.71 -20.32 5.83
N PRO A 50 2.54 -19.11 6.38
CA PRO A 50 3.12 -17.91 5.82
C PRO A 50 4.65 -17.95 5.95
N VAL A 51 5.34 -17.24 5.06
CA VAL A 51 6.79 -17.04 5.13
C VAL A 51 7.06 -15.77 5.92
N ARG A 52 7.90 -15.83 6.96
CA ARG A 52 8.28 -14.66 7.78
C ARG A 52 9.73 -14.27 7.56
N LEU A 53 10.05 -12.99 7.66
CA LEU A 53 11.45 -12.53 7.59
C LEU A 53 12.28 -13.10 8.75
N SER A 54 11.68 -13.21 9.93
CA SER A 54 12.29 -13.81 11.12
C SER A 54 12.76 -15.26 10.95
N ASP A 55 12.17 -16.02 10.02
CA ASP A 55 12.59 -17.41 9.74
C ASP A 55 13.99 -17.47 9.10
N TYR A 56 14.48 -16.35 8.55
CA TYR A 56 15.78 -16.26 7.89
C TYR A 56 16.89 -15.61 8.74
N ARG A 57 16.68 -15.48 10.07
CA ARG A 57 17.74 -14.96 10.96
C ARG A 57 19.05 -15.75 10.81
N GLY A 58 20.17 -15.03 10.81
CA GLY A 58 21.50 -15.60 10.60
C GLY A 58 21.86 -15.89 9.13
N LYS A 59 21.00 -15.54 8.17
CA LYS A 59 21.25 -15.65 6.72
C LYS A 59 21.27 -14.28 6.07
N THR A 60 22.03 -14.15 4.99
CA THR A 60 21.92 -13.00 4.08
C THR A 60 20.67 -13.18 3.23
N VAL A 61 19.77 -12.20 3.26
CA VAL A 61 18.48 -12.23 2.56
C VAL A 61 18.42 -11.08 1.57
N VAL A 62 17.97 -11.37 0.35
CA VAL A 62 17.71 -10.37 -0.68
C VAL A 62 16.20 -10.28 -0.88
N LEU A 63 15.65 -9.08 -0.76
CA LEU A 63 14.23 -8.78 -0.99
C LEU A 63 14.08 -8.05 -2.31
N ALA A 64 13.30 -8.62 -3.23
CA ALA A 64 13.01 -8.02 -4.52
C ALA A 64 11.49 -7.86 -4.68
N PHE A 65 11.04 -6.62 -4.84
CA PHE A 65 9.63 -6.30 -5.06
C PHE A 65 9.38 -6.10 -6.56
N PHE A 66 8.35 -6.77 -7.07
CA PHE A 66 7.90 -6.61 -8.44
C PHE A 66 6.52 -5.97 -8.43
N ALA A 67 6.37 -4.79 -9.05
CA ALA A 67 5.10 -4.07 -9.11
C ALA A 67 3.98 -4.90 -9.79
N ARG A 68 4.36 -5.85 -10.65
CA ARG A 68 3.47 -6.82 -11.25
C ARG A 68 4.14 -8.19 -11.31
N ALA A 69 3.53 -9.17 -10.66
CA ALA A 69 3.95 -10.56 -10.78
C ALA A 69 3.58 -11.07 -12.19
N ARG A 70 4.53 -11.72 -12.88
CA ARG A 70 4.22 -12.50 -14.08
C ARG A 70 3.77 -13.91 -13.69
N THR A 71 2.61 -14.00 -13.06
CA THR A 71 1.95 -15.28 -12.82
C THR A 71 1.07 -15.61 -14.02
N ARG A 72 1.19 -16.83 -14.57
CA ARG A 72 0.05 -17.42 -15.29
C ARG A 72 -0.90 -17.94 -14.23
N GLY A 73 -2.19 -17.61 -14.35
CA GLY A 73 -3.25 -18.29 -13.62
C GLY A 73 -3.28 -19.76 -14.02
#